data_AF-A0A8H5CQM8-F1
#
_entry.id   AF-A0A8H5CQM8-F1
#
_cell.length_a   1.000
_cell.length_b   1.000
_cell.length_c   1.000
_cell.angle_alpha   90.00
_cell.angle_beta   90.00
_cell.angle_gamma   90.00
#
_symmetry.space_group_name_H-M   'P 1'
#
loop_
_entity.id
_entity.type
_entity.pdbx_description
1 polymer ?
#
loop_
_entity_poly.entity_id
_entity_poly.type
_entity_poly.pdbx_seq_one_letter_code
_entity_poly.pdbx_strand_id
1 'polypeptide(L)'
;MVLNDEGIAAGWQVEHMPVPRVMAELILLPDGRVTIVNGAQTGFGLSGGSLTKDPIGQSDSDHPAFTPALCDPAAPLGKRFTQEGLPTSEVPRLYHSTSSLTPNGTILLAGSNPNLDVETHPYPTEYRLEWLSPPYMEKPRPTYTGLPKTFGYNAKITLDVDLPAGAKNVSGKLPTGHKNSASTCVFFVRLASTCV
;
A
#
# COMPACT_ATOMS: atom_id res chain seq x y z
N MET A 1 -3.36 -10.57 14.47
CA MET A 1 -3.69 -11.91 13.99
C MET A 1 -2.40 -12.65 13.73
N VAL A 2 -2.14 -13.70 14.51
CA VAL A 2 -1.05 -14.64 14.23
C VAL A 2 -1.72 -15.83 13.54
N LEU A 3 -1.15 -16.34 12.45
CA LEU A 3 -1.67 -17.54 11.78
C LEU A 3 -1.26 -18.79 12.58
N ASN A 4 -1.80 -18.92 13.79
CA ASN A 4 -1.65 -20.06 14.69
C ASN A 4 -3.04 -20.52 15.18
N ASP A 5 -3.11 -21.65 15.88
CA ASP A 5 -4.37 -22.22 16.35
C ASP A 5 -5.19 -21.23 17.18
N GLU A 6 -4.54 -20.46 18.05
CA GLU A 6 -5.17 -19.40 18.84
C GLU A 6 -5.77 -18.29 17.96
N GLY A 7 -5.04 -17.84 16.95
CA GLY A 7 -5.49 -16.79 16.03
C GLY A 7 -6.61 -17.26 15.09
N ILE A 8 -6.60 -18.54 14.68
CA ILE A 8 -7.70 -19.15 13.92
C ILE A 8 -8.94 -19.27 14.82
N ALA A 9 -8.78 -19.74 16.06
CA ALA A 9 -9.87 -19.85 17.03
C ALA A 9 -10.49 -18.50 17.40
N ALA A 10 -9.69 -17.41 17.41
CA ALA A 10 -10.17 -16.05 17.65
C ALA A 10 -11.12 -15.53 16.55
N GLY A 11 -11.11 -16.13 15.36
CA GLY A 11 -12.01 -15.81 14.26
C GLY A 11 -11.73 -14.47 13.58
N TRP A 12 -12.55 -14.16 12.58
CA TRP A 12 -12.44 -12.92 11.81
C TRP A 12 -12.98 -11.73 12.61
N GLN A 13 -12.21 -10.63 12.60
CA GLN A 13 -12.67 -9.34 13.10
C GLN A 13 -13.05 -8.44 11.93
N VAL A 14 -14.11 -7.66 12.10
CA VAL A 14 -14.61 -6.73 11.09
C VAL A 14 -14.36 -5.30 11.55
N GLU A 15 -13.84 -4.48 10.64
CA GLU A 15 -13.69 -3.05 10.80
C GLU A 15 -14.12 -2.35 9.50
N HIS A 16 -14.47 -1.08 9.60
CA HIS A 16 -14.94 -0.29 8.47
C HIS A 16 -13.88 0.71 8.02
N MET A 17 -13.64 0.76 6.71
CA MET A 17 -12.86 1.83 6.11
C MET A 17 -13.67 3.15 6.10
N PRO A 18 -13.00 4.32 6.04
CA PRO A 18 -13.66 5.62 5.97
C PRO A 18 -14.57 5.79 4.75
N VAL A 19 -14.24 5.10 3.65
CA VAL A 19 -15.07 4.99 2.44
C VAL A 19 -15.11 3.53 1.98
N PRO A 20 -16.21 3.06 1.37
CA PRO A 20 -16.20 1.77 0.67
C PRO A 20 -15.16 1.81 -0.46
N ARG A 21 -14.57 0.66 -0.77
CA ARG A 21 -13.56 0.59 -1.83
C ARG A 21 -13.54 -0.79 -2.49
N VAL A 22 -13.71 -0.81 -3.80
CA VAL A 22 -13.47 -1.96 -4.67
C VAL A 22 -12.19 -1.72 -5.48
N MET A 23 -11.53 -2.80 -5.92
CA MET A 23 -10.26 -2.71 -6.68
C MET A 23 -9.15 -1.94 -5.95
N ALA A 24 -9.17 -1.98 -4.61
CA ALA A 24 -8.14 -1.37 -3.79
C ALA A 24 -6.82 -2.11 -3.94
N GLU A 25 -5.70 -1.39 -3.80
CA GLU A 25 -4.40 -1.98 -3.57
C GLU A 25 -3.88 -1.61 -2.18
N LEU A 26 -3.32 -2.61 -1.49
CA LEU A 26 -2.81 -2.48 -0.14
C LEU A 26 -1.28 -2.55 -0.17
N ILE A 27 -0.62 -1.54 0.38
CA ILE A 27 0.83 -1.42 0.41
C ILE A 27 1.30 -1.44 1.86
N LEU A 28 2.06 -2.47 2.24
CA LEU A 28 2.68 -2.56 3.55
C LEU A 28 3.86 -1.59 3.65
N LEU A 29 3.84 -0.71 4.65
CA LEU A 29 4.82 0.33 4.86
C LEU A 29 6.00 -0.13 5.74
N PRO A 30 7.16 0.56 5.64
CA PRO A 30 8.31 0.33 6.51
C PRO A 30 7.98 0.39 8.01
N ASP A 31 7.06 1.26 8.42
CA ASP A 31 6.66 1.42 9.83
C ASP A 31 5.61 0.39 10.32
N GLY A 32 5.11 -0.48 9.43
CA GLY A 32 4.16 -1.54 9.78
C GLY A 32 2.70 -1.17 9.56
N ARG A 33 2.42 0.08 9.20
CA ARG A 33 1.10 0.49 8.73
C ARG A 33 0.86 0.00 7.30
N VAL A 34 -0.38 0.04 6.85
CA VAL A 34 -0.79 -0.34 5.49
C VAL A 34 -1.49 0.84 4.84
N THR A 35 -0.97 1.32 3.71
CA THR A 35 -1.67 2.31 2.89
C THR A 35 -2.56 1.59 1.89
N ILE A 36 -3.79 2.08 1.76
CA ILE A 36 -4.80 1.60 0.82
C ILE A 36 -5.01 2.70 -0.22
N VAL A 37 -4.74 2.39 -1.48
CA VAL A 37 -4.84 3.31 -2.61
C VAL A 37 -5.72 2.71 -3.71
N ASN A 38 -6.00 3.51 -4.75
CA ASN A 38 -6.72 3.10 -5.95
C ASN A 38 -8.15 2.63 -5.69
N GLY A 39 -8.89 2.35 -6.75
CA GLY A 39 -10.24 1.81 -6.69
C GLY A 39 -11.35 2.85 -6.69
N ALA A 40 -12.56 2.31 -6.60
CA ALA A 40 -13.84 3.01 -6.66
C ALA A 40 -14.68 2.73 -5.42
N GLN A 41 -15.62 3.60 -5.10
CA GLN A 41 -16.53 3.40 -3.98
C GLN A 41 -17.68 2.45 -4.33
N THR A 42 -18.06 2.36 -5.61
CA THR A 42 -19.08 1.42 -6.06
C THR A 42 -18.73 0.78 -7.41
N GLY A 43 -19.47 -0.27 -7.77
CA GLY A 43 -19.30 -1.01 -9.01
C GLY A 43 -18.22 -2.09 -8.94
N PHE A 44 -17.67 -2.46 -10.10
CA PHE A 44 -16.66 -3.51 -10.22
C PHE A 44 -15.76 -3.29 -11.44
N GLY A 45 -14.65 -4.02 -11.48
CA GLY A 45 -13.72 -3.99 -12.60
C GLY A 45 -14.20 -4.86 -13.75
N LEU A 46 -14.43 -4.25 -14.89
CA LEU A 46 -14.63 -4.91 -16.17
C LEU A 46 -13.95 -4.07 -17.25
N SER A 47 -13.32 -4.73 -18.21
CA SER A 47 -12.86 -4.10 -19.45
C SER A 47 -13.60 -4.72 -20.63
N GLY A 48 -13.89 -3.93 -21.65
CA GLY A 48 -14.40 -4.46 -22.91
C GLY A 48 -15.93 -4.55 -23.03
N GLY A 49 -16.66 -3.84 -22.17
CA GLY A 49 -18.11 -3.78 -22.18
C GLY A 49 -18.64 -3.29 -20.84
N SER A 50 -19.95 -3.33 -20.70
CA SER A 50 -20.63 -3.00 -19.45
C SER A 50 -21.65 -4.08 -19.13
N LEU A 51 -21.69 -4.49 -17.87
CA LEU A 51 -22.72 -5.35 -17.30
C LEU A 51 -23.69 -4.57 -16.40
N THR A 52 -23.41 -3.28 -16.15
CA THR A 52 -24.31 -2.38 -15.44
C THR A 52 -25.34 -1.76 -16.39
N LYS A 53 -26.45 -1.27 -15.82
CA LYS A 53 -27.49 -0.60 -16.63
C LYS A 53 -27.11 0.83 -16.98
N ASP A 54 -26.18 1.40 -16.23
CA ASP A 54 -25.81 2.80 -16.18
C ASP A 54 -24.29 2.99 -16.00
N PRO A 55 -23.47 2.48 -16.95
CA PRO A 55 -22.03 2.68 -16.90
C PRO A 55 -21.66 4.17 -17.07
N ILE A 56 -20.49 4.54 -16.55
CA ILE A 56 -19.86 5.83 -16.85
C ILE A 56 -18.84 5.60 -17.96
N GLY A 57 -19.20 6.02 -19.19
CA GLY A 57 -18.43 5.67 -20.37
C GLY A 57 -18.47 4.15 -20.59
N GLN A 58 -17.30 3.50 -20.55
CA GLN A 58 -17.20 2.03 -20.60
C GLN A 58 -16.92 1.41 -19.22
N SER A 59 -16.93 2.20 -18.14
CA SER A 59 -16.65 1.71 -16.80
C SER A 59 -17.91 1.28 -16.07
N ASP A 60 -17.86 0.06 -15.50
CA ASP A 60 -18.81 -0.46 -14.53
C ASP A 60 -18.48 -0.05 -13.07
N SER A 61 -17.57 0.90 -12.90
CA SER A 61 -17.19 1.44 -11.59
C SER A 61 -17.30 2.96 -11.59
N ASP A 62 -17.72 3.52 -10.46
CA ASP A 62 -17.92 4.95 -10.30
C ASP A 62 -17.42 5.44 -8.93
N HIS A 63 -17.59 6.74 -8.66
CA HIS A 63 -17.14 7.39 -7.43
C HIS A 63 -15.69 7.01 -7.06
N PRO A 64 -14.70 7.38 -7.89
CA PRO A 64 -13.30 7.05 -7.61
C PRO A 64 -12.90 7.42 -6.18
N ALA A 65 -12.16 6.54 -5.53
CA ALA A 65 -11.77 6.73 -4.13
C ALA A 65 -10.44 7.51 -4.07
N PHE A 66 -10.55 8.82 -4.33
CA PHE A 66 -9.43 9.75 -4.55
C PHE A 66 -8.45 9.94 -3.38
N THR A 67 -8.95 9.89 -2.15
CA THR A 67 -8.12 9.99 -0.95
C THR A 67 -7.69 8.60 -0.52
N PRO A 68 -6.40 8.33 -0.27
CA PRO A 68 -5.95 7.07 0.31
C PRO A 68 -6.56 6.83 1.70
N ALA A 69 -6.44 5.61 2.21
CA ALA A 69 -6.64 5.32 3.63
C ALA A 69 -5.37 4.73 4.22
N LEU A 70 -5.10 5.02 5.49
CA LEU A 70 -4.01 4.45 6.26
C LEU A 70 -4.59 3.56 7.34
N CYS A 71 -4.15 2.31 7.38
CA CYS A 71 -4.46 1.35 8.42
C CYS A 71 -3.27 1.19 9.36
N ASP A 72 -3.49 1.39 10.66
CA ASP A 72 -2.54 1.03 11.72
C ASP A 72 -3.01 -0.24 12.44
N PRO A 73 -2.42 -1.42 12.13
CA PRO A 73 -2.77 -2.68 12.78
C PRO A 73 -2.55 -2.69 14.31
N ALA A 74 -1.68 -1.82 14.83
CA ALA A 74 -1.38 -1.73 16.26
C ALA A 74 -2.39 -0.84 17.01
N ALA A 75 -3.18 -0.03 16.31
CA ALA A 75 -4.23 0.77 16.93
C ALA A 75 -5.38 -0.13 17.45
N PRO A 76 -6.14 0.34 18.47
CA PRO A 76 -7.33 -0.36 18.95
C PRO A 76 -8.35 -0.61 17.83
N LEU A 77 -9.12 -1.69 17.97
CA LEU A 77 -10.22 -2.03 17.06
C LEU A 77 -11.17 -0.85 16.90
N GLY A 78 -11.57 -0.54 15.66
CA GLY A 78 -12.43 0.59 15.33
C GLY A 78 -11.70 1.92 15.20
N LYS A 79 -10.38 1.97 15.42
CA LYS A 79 -9.52 3.16 15.26
C LYS A 79 -8.35 2.93 14.32
N ARG A 80 -8.34 1.82 13.57
CA ARG A 80 -7.21 1.45 12.72
C ARG A 80 -7.15 2.25 11.43
N PHE A 81 -8.29 2.62 10.85
CA PHE A 81 -8.34 3.31 9.57
C PHE A 81 -8.53 4.82 9.72
N THR A 82 -7.78 5.59 8.94
CA THR A 82 -7.93 7.05 8.83
C THR A 82 -7.58 7.53 7.42
N GLN A 83 -8.14 8.68 7.02
CA GLN A 83 -7.68 9.45 5.85
C GLN A 83 -7.06 10.79 6.27
N GLU A 84 -6.98 11.06 7.57
CA GLU A 84 -6.49 12.31 8.12
C GLU A 84 -5.03 12.55 7.70
N GLY A 85 -4.77 13.76 7.17
CA GLY A 85 -3.44 14.15 6.71
C GLY A 85 -2.98 13.49 5.39
N LEU A 86 -3.83 12.70 4.72
CA LEU A 86 -3.50 12.11 3.43
C LEU A 86 -3.97 13.02 2.27
N PRO A 87 -3.18 13.16 1.20
CA PRO A 87 -3.55 13.99 0.06
C PRO A 87 -4.69 13.36 -0.75
N THR A 88 -5.48 14.19 -1.42
CA THR A 88 -6.52 13.76 -2.35
C THR A 88 -6.03 13.98 -3.78
N SER A 89 -6.06 12.92 -4.60
CA SER A 89 -5.72 13.00 -6.02
C SER A 89 -6.92 13.47 -6.85
N GLU A 90 -6.66 14.03 -8.04
CA GLU A 90 -7.68 14.29 -9.06
C GLU A 90 -7.72 13.17 -10.13
N VAL A 91 -6.85 12.17 -10.02
CA VAL A 91 -6.69 11.09 -10.99
C VAL A 91 -7.52 9.87 -10.58
N PRO A 92 -8.53 9.46 -11.37
CA PRO A 92 -9.33 8.28 -11.08
C PRO A 92 -8.53 7.00 -11.38
N ARG A 93 -7.98 6.37 -10.34
CA ARG A 93 -7.23 5.11 -10.42
C ARG A 93 -8.18 3.91 -10.30
N LEU A 94 -8.82 3.51 -11.39
CA LEU A 94 -9.85 2.46 -11.42
C LEU A 94 -9.26 1.11 -11.85
N TYR A 95 -10.06 0.27 -12.52
CA TYR A 95 -9.61 -0.99 -13.09
C TYR A 95 -8.35 -0.78 -13.97
N HIS A 96 -7.41 -1.72 -13.92
CA HIS A 96 -6.07 -1.61 -14.51
C HIS A 96 -5.16 -0.48 -13.96
N SER A 97 -5.46 0.06 -12.78
CA SER A 97 -4.45 0.81 -12.01
C SER A 97 -3.50 -0.14 -11.27
N THR A 98 -2.32 0.37 -10.90
CA THR A 98 -1.33 -0.36 -10.10
C THR A 98 -0.58 0.59 -9.17
N SER A 99 0.00 0.04 -8.11
CA SER A 99 0.83 0.76 -7.16
C SER A 99 1.96 -0.09 -6.62
N SER A 100 3.04 0.58 -6.21
CA SER A 100 4.21 -0.11 -5.67
C SER A 100 5.00 0.77 -4.70
N LEU A 101 5.49 0.17 -3.61
CA LEU A 101 6.42 0.82 -2.70
C LEU A 101 7.79 0.93 -3.37
N THR A 102 8.32 2.15 -3.46
CA THR A 102 9.63 2.41 -4.05
C THR A 102 10.75 2.25 -3.01
N PRO A 103 12.02 2.04 -3.43
CA PRO A 103 13.15 1.91 -2.49
C PRO A 103 13.40 3.13 -1.60
N ASN A 104 12.98 4.33 -2.02
CA ASN A 104 13.06 5.54 -1.19
C ASN A 104 11.85 5.70 -0.24
N GLY A 105 10.92 4.76 -0.21
CA GLY A 105 9.76 4.76 0.69
C GLY A 105 8.55 5.58 0.21
N THR A 106 8.53 6.12 -1.01
CA THR A 106 7.27 6.63 -1.59
C THR A 106 6.42 5.48 -2.14
N ILE A 107 5.18 5.76 -2.49
CA ILE A 107 4.32 4.84 -3.23
C ILE A 107 4.13 5.40 -4.63
N LEU A 108 4.56 4.66 -5.64
CA LEU A 108 4.24 4.95 -7.04
C LEU A 108 2.80 4.53 -7.32
N LEU A 109 2.02 5.39 -7.95
CA LEU A 109 0.69 5.08 -8.51
C LEU A 109 0.73 5.28 -10.02
N ALA A 110 0.18 4.31 -10.76
CA ALA A 110 0.25 4.28 -12.21
C ALA A 110 -1.00 3.61 -12.82
N GLY A 111 -1.27 3.92 -14.09
CA GLY A 111 -2.34 3.29 -14.85
C GLY A 111 -3.75 3.68 -14.38
N SER A 112 -4.71 3.23 -15.17
CA SER A 112 -6.16 3.22 -15.00
C SER A 112 -6.69 3.06 -16.43
N ASN A 113 -7.37 1.97 -16.73
CA ASN A 113 -8.08 1.84 -18.00
C ASN A 113 -9.26 0.88 -17.83
N PRO A 114 -10.43 1.40 -17.41
CA PRO A 114 -11.64 0.59 -17.38
C PRO A 114 -12.22 0.34 -18.79
N ASN A 115 -11.64 0.91 -19.84
CA ASN A 115 -12.17 0.85 -21.20
C ASN A 115 -11.63 -0.34 -22.00
N LEU A 116 -12.29 -0.67 -23.11
CA LEU A 116 -11.87 -1.71 -24.06
C LEU A 116 -10.53 -1.38 -24.74
N ASP A 117 -10.35 -0.11 -25.09
CA ASP A 117 -9.20 0.42 -25.82
C ASP A 117 -8.76 1.75 -25.18
N VAL A 118 -7.89 2.52 -25.85
CA VAL A 118 -7.52 3.87 -25.45
C VAL A 118 -8.74 4.78 -25.54
N GLU A 119 -9.07 5.46 -24.44
CA GLU A 119 -10.21 6.37 -24.34
C GLU A 119 -9.77 7.71 -23.73
N THR A 120 -10.46 8.79 -24.11
CA THR A 120 -10.22 10.16 -23.65
C THR A 120 -11.30 10.68 -22.70
N HIS A 121 -12.53 10.15 -22.72
CA HIS A 121 -13.62 10.58 -21.85
C HIS A 121 -14.71 9.52 -21.68
N PRO A 122 -15.44 9.51 -20.53
CA PRO A 122 -14.97 9.71 -19.15
C PRO A 122 -14.14 8.50 -18.66
N TYR A 123 -13.32 8.72 -17.64
CA TYR A 123 -12.28 7.78 -17.17
C TYR A 123 -11.29 7.39 -18.28
N PRO A 124 -10.54 8.39 -18.80
CA PRO A 124 -9.56 8.14 -19.85
C PRO A 124 -8.51 7.11 -19.45
N THR A 125 -7.87 6.54 -20.45
CA THR A 125 -6.65 5.77 -20.25
C THR A 125 -5.58 6.64 -19.59
N GLU A 126 -5.17 6.27 -18.38
CA GLU A 126 -4.33 7.11 -17.55
C GLU A 126 -2.85 6.73 -17.67
N TYR A 127 -2.06 7.65 -18.21
CA TYR A 127 -0.62 7.48 -18.40
C TYR A 127 0.22 8.25 -17.36
N ARG A 128 -0.39 9.17 -16.60
CA ARG A 128 0.31 9.93 -15.57
C ARG A 128 0.68 9.04 -14.39
N LEU A 129 1.85 9.32 -13.84
CA LEU A 129 2.35 8.73 -12.62
C LEU A 129 2.17 9.72 -11.47
N GLU A 130 1.87 9.19 -10.29
CA GLU A 130 1.87 9.96 -9.05
C GLU A 130 2.76 9.28 -8.02
N TRP A 131 3.33 10.08 -7.12
CA TRP A 131 4.06 9.60 -5.96
C TRP A 131 3.38 10.07 -4.70
N LEU A 132 2.89 9.13 -3.92
CA LEU A 132 2.37 9.40 -2.58
C LEU A 132 3.51 9.28 -1.57
N SER A 133 3.70 10.32 -0.77
CA SER A 133 4.61 10.33 0.38
C SER A 133 3.83 9.98 1.64
N PRO A 134 3.97 8.77 2.22
CA PRO A 134 3.23 8.41 3.43
C PRO A 134 3.73 9.20 4.65
N PRO A 135 2.92 9.36 5.71
CA PRO A 135 3.25 10.23 6.85
C PRO A 135 4.60 9.93 7.56
N TYR A 136 5.11 8.70 7.51
CA TYR A 136 6.41 8.39 8.11
C TYR A 136 7.57 9.12 7.42
N MET A 137 7.40 9.58 6.17
CA MET A 137 8.46 10.22 5.40
C MET A 137 8.81 11.62 5.94
N GLU A 138 7.93 12.22 6.73
CA GLU A 138 8.18 13.49 7.42
C GLU A 138 9.08 13.33 8.65
N LYS A 139 9.38 12.09 9.06
CA LYS A 139 10.28 11.79 10.17
C LYS A 139 11.72 11.67 9.68
N PRO A 140 12.71 12.06 10.50
CA PRO A 140 14.10 11.78 10.21
C PRO A 140 14.31 10.29 9.91
N ARG A 141 15.12 10.01 8.88
CA ARG A 141 15.39 8.64 8.44
C ARG A 141 16.67 8.13 9.06
N PRO A 142 16.72 6.86 9.51
CA PRO A 142 17.98 6.24 9.87
C PRO A 142 18.87 6.08 8.63
N THR A 143 20.18 6.09 8.85
CA THR A 143 21.17 5.73 7.82
C THR A 143 21.89 4.46 8.23
N TYR A 144 22.48 3.77 7.27
CA TYR A 144 23.20 2.52 7.55
C TYR A 144 24.38 2.33 6.61
N THR A 145 25.38 1.60 7.10
CA THR A 145 26.50 1.09 6.31
C THR A 145 26.67 -0.42 6.51
N GLY A 146 27.45 -1.06 5.64
CA GLY A 146 27.77 -2.49 5.77
C GLY A 146 26.78 -3.47 5.15
N LEU A 147 25.75 -3.01 4.42
CA LEU A 147 24.83 -3.91 3.71
C LEU A 147 25.53 -4.59 2.51
N PRO A 148 25.72 -5.92 2.52
CA PRO A 148 26.32 -6.62 1.38
C PRO A 148 25.35 -6.65 0.20
N LYS A 149 25.90 -6.59 -1.02
CA LYS A 149 25.11 -6.64 -2.28
C LYS A 149 24.33 -7.95 -2.43
N THR A 150 24.90 -9.04 -1.91
CA THR A 150 24.30 -10.38 -1.92
C THR A 150 24.61 -11.08 -0.62
N PHE A 151 23.68 -11.92 -0.16
CA PHE A 151 23.84 -12.77 1.00
C PHE A 151 22.90 -13.97 0.86
N GLY A 152 23.30 -15.11 1.42
CA GLY A 152 22.50 -16.33 1.36
C GLY A 152 21.25 -16.26 2.24
N TYR A 153 20.27 -17.12 1.95
CA TYR A 153 19.17 -17.37 2.87
C TYR A 153 19.70 -17.79 4.25
N ASN A 154 19.09 -17.30 5.34
CA ASN A 154 19.54 -17.47 6.73
C ASN A 154 20.95 -16.94 7.06
N ALA A 155 21.59 -16.16 6.17
CA ALA A 155 22.85 -15.51 6.50
C ALA A 155 22.66 -14.45 7.59
N LYS A 156 23.63 -14.36 8.50
CA LYS A 156 23.72 -13.26 9.46
C LYS A 156 24.44 -12.09 8.79
N ILE A 157 23.86 -10.91 8.87
CA ILE A 157 24.44 -9.66 8.36
C ILE A 157 24.56 -8.72 9.55
N THR A 158 25.69 -8.03 9.64
CA THR A 158 25.90 -6.93 10.57
C THR A 158 25.79 -5.62 9.80
N LEU A 159 24.97 -4.71 10.30
CA LEU A 159 24.82 -3.35 9.76
C LEU A 159 25.19 -2.37 10.86
N ASP A 160 25.96 -1.36 10.51
CA ASP A 160 26.12 -0.19 11.36
C ASP A 160 24.97 0.75 11.02
N VAL A 161 24.14 1.08 12.01
CA VAL A 161 22.94 1.89 11.81
C VAL A 161 23.04 3.13 12.66
N ASP A 162 22.92 4.29 12.02
CA ASP A 162 22.77 5.57 12.71
C ASP A 162 21.28 5.89 12.86
N LEU A 163 20.85 6.06 14.10
CA LEU A 163 19.44 6.24 14.45
C LEU A 163 19.16 7.70 14.81
N PRO A 164 18.07 8.27 14.27
CA PRO A 164 17.64 9.59 14.70
C PRO A 164 17.33 9.63 16.20
N ALA A 165 17.57 10.79 16.81
CA ALA A 165 17.29 11.02 18.22
C ALA A 165 15.84 10.62 18.58
N GLY A 166 15.70 9.78 19.60
CA GLY A 166 14.40 9.29 20.08
C GLY A 166 13.84 8.05 19.34
N ALA A 167 14.56 7.50 18.36
CA ALA A 167 14.19 6.22 17.75
C ALA A 167 14.26 5.10 18.80
N LYS A 168 13.16 4.33 18.93
CA LYS A 168 13.04 3.24 19.91
C LYS A 168 13.18 1.85 19.29
N ASN A 169 12.92 1.74 17.99
CA ASN A 169 12.87 0.48 17.27
C ASN A 169 13.51 0.64 15.89
N VAL A 170 14.14 -0.43 15.42
CA VAL A 170 14.64 -0.54 14.05
C VAL A 170 13.92 -1.72 13.41
N SER A 171 13.43 -1.54 12.19
CA SER A 171 12.84 -2.63 11.41
C SER A 171 13.44 -2.63 10.01
N GLY A 172 14.18 -3.68 9.68
CA GLY A 172 14.62 -3.95 8.31
C GLY A 172 13.50 -4.63 7.55
N LYS A 173 13.08 -4.05 6.43
CA LYS A 173 12.06 -4.61 5.55
C LYS A 173 12.57 -4.56 4.13
N LEU A 174 12.67 -5.73 3.50
CA LEU A 174 13.04 -5.86 2.10
C LEU A 174 11.76 -5.98 1.28
N PRO A 175 11.40 -4.98 0.46
CA PRO A 175 10.31 -5.14 -0.47
C PRO A 175 10.74 -6.14 -1.55
N THR A 176 10.04 -7.27 -1.64
CA THR A 176 10.06 -8.11 -2.84
C THR A 176 8.80 -7.80 -3.65
N GLY A 177 8.90 -7.58 -4.96
CA GLY A 177 7.74 -7.23 -5.78
C GLY A 177 7.69 -8.00 -7.09
N HIS A 178 6.53 -8.58 -7.40
CA HIS A 178 6.07 -8.92 -8.75
C HIS A 178 4.61 -8.47 -8.90
N LYS A 179 4.37 -7.53 -9.83
CA LYS A 179 3.13 -7.11 -10.54
C LYS A 179 1.77 -6.98 -9.81
N ASN A 180 1.62 -7.43 -8.57
CA ASN A 180 0.37 -7.48 -7.83
C ASN A 180 0.69 -7.22 -6.34
N SER A 181 -0.15 -6.46 -5.62
CA SER A 181 -0.05 -6.26 -4.14
C SER A 181 0.10 -7.59 -3.37
N ALA A 182 -0.43 -8.69 -3.90
CA ALA A 182 -0.29 -10.05 -3.36
C ALA A 182 1.15 -10.62 -3.32
N SER A 183 2.11 -9.98 -4.00
CA SER A 183 3.53 -10.42 -4.01
C SER A 183 4.44 -9.58 -3.12
N THR A 184 3.92 -8.54 -2.46
CA THR A 184 4.70 -7.74 -1.51
C THR A 184 4.80 -8.49 -0.19
N CYS A 185 5.82 -9.32 -0.08
CA CYS A 185 6.23 -9.90 1.20
C CYS A 185 7.22 -8.96 1.88
N VAL A 186 6.98 -8.68 3.16
CA VAL A 186 7.94 -8.01 4.02
C VAL A 186 8.56 -9.06 4.94
N PHE A 187 9.87 -9.25 4.80
CA PHE A 187 10.64 -10.01 5.77
C PHE A 187 10.94 -9.13 6.97
N PHE A 188 10.46 -9.54 8.13
CA PHE A 188 10.87 -8.94 9.40
C PHE A 188 12.23 -9.51 9.77
N VAL A 189 13.28 -8.68 9.68
CA VAL A 189 14.60 -9.06 10.19
C VAL A 189 14.59 -8.87 11.70
N ARG A 190 14.83 -9.97 12.44
CA ARG A 190 15.03 -9.89 13.89
C ARG A 190 16.38 -9.25 14.16
N LEU A 191 16.35 -8.02 14.68
CA LEU A 191 17.56 -7.31 15.06
C LEU A 191 17.97 -7.73 16.47
N ALA A 192 19.24 -8.11 16.62
CA ALA A 192 19.89 -8.17 17.92
C ALA A 192 20.78 -6.93 18.00
N SER A 193 20.34 -5.89 18.71
CA SER A 193 21.14 -4.70 18.95
C SER A 193 22.05 -4.94 20.17
N THR A 194 23.35 -4.79 19.99
CA THR A 194 24.24 -4.39 21.08
C THR A 194 24.34 -2.87 21.03
N CYS A 195 23.62 -2.18 21.92
CA CYS A 195 23.93 -0.78 22.21
C CYS A 195 25.29 -0.76 22.91
N VAL A 196 26.22 0.02 22.37
CA VAL A 196 27.44 0.44 23.07
C VAL A 196 27.23 1.88 23.51
#